data_AF-A0A0K3CCY0-F1
#
_entry.id   AF-A0A0K3CCY0-F1
#
_cell.length_a   1.000
_cell.length_b   1.000
_cell.length_c   1.000
_cell.angle_alpha   90.00
_cell.angle_beta   90.00
_cell.angle_gamma   90.00
#
_symmetry.space_group_name_H-M   'P 1'
#
loop_
_entity.id
_entity.type
_entity.pdbx_description
1 polymer ?
#
loop_
_entity_poly.entity_id
_entity_poly.type
_entity_poly.pdbx_seq_one_letter_code
_entity_poly.pdbx_strand_id
1 'polypeptide(L)'
;MASFALSALRRAALPRSAALVAARRGYAEAAASQSDKLRLSLVLPHETIYQSQDVVQVNLSAESGDLGVLANHVPTIEALKPGVLEVVESAESKKWFVSGGFANVHPNNTMTVNAVEAYPLDAFSPEAIRSHLAEAQRVASGNGTEEEKAEAAIEVQVYEALQAAIKA
;
A
#
# COMPACT_ATOMS: atom_id res chain seq x y z
N MET A 1 18.47 15.86 -89.73
CA MET A 1 17.91 17.22 -89.74
C MET A 1 16.96 17.38 -88.57
N ALA A 2 17.19 18.43 -87.76
CA ALA A 2 16.30 19.12 -86.80
C ALA A 2 15.65 18.28 -85.67
N SER A 3 16.04 18.41 -84.40
CA SER A 3 15.88 19.56 -83.47
C SER A 3 14.42 19.96 -83.24
N PHE A 4 13.92 19.83 -82.00
CA PHE A 4 13.40 20.94 -81.17
C PHE A 4 12.92 20.42 -79.79
N ALA A 5 12.96 21.32 -78.82
CA ALA A 5 13.08 21.10 -77.38
C ALA A 5 11.76 21.18 -76.59
N LEU A 6 11.92 21.11 -75.25
CA LEU A 6 11.08 21.66 -74.17
C LEU A 6 9.93 20.79 -73.62
N SER A 7 10.09 20.29 -72.39
CA SER A 7 9.83 21.08 -71.18
C SER A 7 9.71 20.15 -69.96
N ALA A 8 10.53 20.42 -68.95
CA ALA A 8 10.47 19.74 -67.67
C ALA A 8 9.35 20.37 -66.82
N LEU A 9 8.36 19.58 -66.41
CA LEU A 9 7.49 19.91 -65.28
C LEU A 9 7.84 18.99 -64.11
N ARG A 10 8.72 19.50 -63.24
CA ARG A 10 8.88 18.99 -61.87
C ARG A 10 7.59 19.25 -61.10
N ARG A 11 6.81 18.19 -60.83
CA ARG A 11 5.79 18.24 -59.77
C ARG A 11 6.50 18.02 -58.43
N ALA A 12 6.75 19.10 -57.71
CA ALA A 12 7.12 19.03 -56.30
C ALA A 12 5.90 18.50 -55.52
N ALA A 13 5.99 17.26 -55.04
CA ALA A 13 5.04 16.74 -54.07
C ALA A 13 5.40 17.33 -52.70
N LEU A 14 4.59 18.28 -52.23
CA LEU A 14 4.65 18.73 -50.84
C LEU A 14 4.31 17.54 -49.93
N PRO A 15 5.05 17.29 -48.83
CA PRO A 15 4.62 16.31 -47.86
C PRO A 15 3.32 16.80 -47.23
N ARG A 16 2.26 15.98 -47.31
CA ARG A 16 1.04 16.16 -46.51
C ARG A 16 1.48 16.24 -45.05
N SER A 17 1.35 17.41 -44.46
CA SER A 17 1.37 17.59 -43.02
C SER A 17 0.27 16.72 -42.43
N ALA A 18 0.66 15.56 -41.89
CA ALA A 18 -0.21 14.79 -41.03
C ALA A 18 -0.58 15.71 -39.88
N ALA A 19 -1.86 16.08 -39.81
CA ALA A 19 -2.39 16.84 -38.70
C ALA A 19 -1.97 16.13 -37.41
N LEU A 20 -1.22 16.84 -36.57
CA LEU A 20 -1.01 16.45 -35.18
C LEU A 20 -2.40 16.27 -34.60
N VAL A 21 -2.83 15.03 -34.43
CA VAL A 21 -3.99 14.69 -33.63
C VAL A 21 -3.65 15.24 -32.26
N ALA A 22 -4.24 16.39 -31.94
CA ALA A 22 -4.10 17.02 -30.65
C ALA A 22 -4.43 15.95 -29.62
N ALA A 23 -3.41 15.50 -28.88
CA ALA A 23 -3.59 14.62 -27.74
C ALA A 23 -4.50 15.38 -26.78
N ARG A 24 -5.80 15.09 -26.85
CA ARG A 24 -6.76 15.55 -25.87
C ARG A 24 -6.25 15.02 -24.54
N ARG A 25 -5.79 15.91 -23.68
CA ARG A 25 -5.55 15.58 -22.27
C ARG A 25 -6.92 15.25 -21.68
N GLY A 26 -7.30 13.98 -21.73
CA GLY A 26 -8.43 13.47 -21.00
C GLY A 26 -8.11 13.51 -19.51
N TYR A 27 -9.06 13.99 -18.71
CA TYR A 27 -9.03 13.76 -17.28
C TYR A 27 -9.18 12.26 -17.06
N ALA A 28 -8.17 11.63 -16.45
CA ALA A 28 -8.14 10.23 -16.00
C ALA A 28 -8.79 9.22 -16.96
N GLU A 29 -7.98 8.55 -17.78
CA GLU A 29 -8.35 7.24 -18.32
C GLU A 29 -8.68 6.33 -17.12
N ALA A 30 -9.96 6.04 -16.91
CA ALA A 30 -10.40 5.10 -15.89
C ALA A 30 -9.62 3.80 -16.12
N ALA A 31 -8.80 3.42 -15.15
CA ALA A 31 -8.01 2.21 -15.24
C ALA A 31 -8.94 1.06 -15.62
N ALA A 32 -8.61 0.37 -16.71
CA ALA A 32 -9.23 -0.89 -17.09
C ALA A 32 -8.93 -1.93 -15.99
N SER A 33 -9.73 -1.94 -14.94
CA SER A 33 -9.71 -2.94 -13.89
C SER A 33 -11.08 -3.60 -13.86
N GLN A 34 -11.29 -4.48 -14.82
CA GLN A 34 -12.41 -5.41 -14.90
C GLN A 34 -12.20 -6.59 -13.94
N SER A 35 -11.50 -6.41 -12.81
CA SER A 35 -11.30 -7.44 -11.81
C SER A 35 -11.93 -6.99 -10.49
N ASP A 36 -12.85 -7.81 -9.99
CA ASP A 36 -13.49 -7.65 -8.67
C ASP A 36 -12.54 -7.99 -7.51
N LYS A 37 -11.23 -8.07 -7.81
CA LYS A 37 -10.16 -8.46 -6.90
C LYS A 37 -9.08 -7.40 -6.89
N LEU A 38 -8.53 -7.15 -5.71
CA LEU A 38 -7.41 -6.26 -5.44
C LEU A 38 -6.10 -7.06 -5.49
N ARG A 39 -5.07 -6.53 -6.13
CA ARG A 39 -3.73 -7.16 -6.07
C ARG A 39 -2.95 -6.63 -4.88
N LEU A 40 -2.76 -7.47 -3.86
CA LEU A 40 -2.02 -7.13 -2.65
C LEU A 40 -0.55 -7.59 -2.74
N SER A 41 0.35 -6.70 -2.34
CA SER A 41 1.72 -7.05 -1.96
C SER A 41 1.96 -6.61 -0.51
N LEU A 42 2.36 -7.53 0.37
CA LEU A 42 2.73 -7.27 1.76
C LEU A 42 4.21 -7.60 1.90
N VAL A 43 5.01 -6.57 2.14
CA VAL A 43 6.46 -6.63 2.07
C VAL A 43 7.05 -6.17 3.40
N LEU A 44 7.96 -6.99 3.92
CA LEU A 44 8.88 -6.67 5.01
C LEU A 44 10.29 -6.50 4.43
N PRO A 45 11.21 -5.80 5.12
CA PRO A 45 12.59 -5.67 4.67
C PRO A 45 13.32 -7.02 4.51
N HIS A 46 12.95 -8.03 5.32
CA HIS A 46 13.59 -9.34 5.35
C HIS A 46 12.78 -10.45 4.64
N GLU A 47 11.47 -10.27 4.46
CA GLU A 47 10.58 -11.28 3.89
C GLU A 47 9.44 -10.63 3.09
N THR A 48 8.95 -11.30 2.05
CA THR A 48 7.73 -10.89 1.35
C THR A 48 6.63 -11.91 1.65
N ILE A 49 5.66 -11.52 2.48
CA ILE A 49 4.54 -12.39 2.88
C ILE A 49 3.57 -12.57 1.70
N TYR A 50 3.25 -11.47 1.01
CA TYR A 50 2.38 -11.48 -0.17
C TYR A 50 3.07 -10.83 -1.36
N GLN A 51 3.05 -11.51 -2.51
CA GLN A 51 3.59 -11.00 -3.76
C GLN A 51 2.48 -10.94 -4.82
N SER A 52 1.88 -9.77 -5.02
CA SER A 52 0.86 -9.51 -6.05
C SER A 52 -0.26 -10.55 -6.09
N GLN A 53 -0.77 -10.94 -4.92
CA GLN A 53 -1.85 -11.91 -4.79
C GLN A 53 -3.22 -11.24 -4.94
N ASP A 54 -4.15 -11.95 -5.56
CA ASP A 54 -5.52 -11.47 -5.74
C ASP A 54 -6.35 -11.70 -4.46
N VAL A 55 -6.72 -10.61 -3.80
CA VAL A 55 -7.50 -10.59 -2.56
C VAL A 55 -8.81 -9.84 -2.77
N VAL A 56 -9.82 -10.11 -1.95
CA VAL A 56 -11.13 -9.44 -2.06
C VAL A 56 -11.11 -8.13 -1.28
N GLN A 57 -10.56 -8.18 -0.07
CA GLN A 57 -10.55 -7.05 0.85
C GLN A 57 -9.32 -7.13 1.76
N VAL A 58 -8.78 -5.97 2.12
CA VAL A 58 -7.71 -5.82 3.10
C VAL A 58 -8.17 -4.83 4.16
N ASN A 59 -8.26 -5.28 5.41
CA ASN A 59 -8.52 -4.42 6.55
C ASN A 59 -7.19 -4.06 7.20
N LEU A 60 -6.97 -2.78 7.43
CA LEU A 60 -5.75 -2.26 8.03
C LEU A 60 -6.07 -1.22 9.11
N SER A 61 -5.14 -1.15 10.05
CA SER A 61 -5.10 -0.16 11.12
C SER A 61 -4.28 1.05 10.64
N ALA A 62 -4.93 2.10 10.15
CA ALA A 62 -4.26 3.35 9.80
C ALA A 62 -4.23 4.33 10.98
N GLU A 63 -3.34 5.31 10.92
CA GLU A 63 -3.27 6.40 11.91
C GLU A 63 -4.56 7.24 11.92
N SER A 64 -5.19 7.39 10.75
CA SER A 64 -6.48 8.07 10.58
C SER A 64 -7.68 7.26 11.11
N GLY A 65 -7.49 5.97 11.42
CA GLY A 65 -8.55 5.05 11.84
C GLY A 65 -8.43 3.69 11.15
N ASP A 66 -9.38 2.81 11.38
CA ASP A 66 -9.39 1.50 10.72
C ASP A 66 -10.03 1.63 9.33
N LEU A 67 -9.38 1.06 8.32
CA LEU A 67 -9.73 1.20 6.91
C LEU A 67 -9.85 -0.18 6.25
N GLY A 68 -10.93 -0.38 5.50
CA GLY A 68 -11.11 -1.54 4.62
C GLY A 68 -10.93 -1.15 3.16
N VAL A 69 -9.91 -1.70 2.49
CA VAL A 69 -9.62 -1.47 1.08
C VAL A 69 -10.14 -2.63 0.26
N LEU A 70 -11.02 -2.32 -0.69
CA LEU A 70 -11.57 -3.26 -1.67
C LEU A 70 -11.03 -2.95 -3.07
N ALA A 71 -11.43 -3.76 -4.05
CA ALA A 71 -11.14 -3.50 -5.45
C ALA A 71 -11.59 -2.08 -5.88
N ASN A 72 -10.75 -1.40 -6.66
CA ASN A 72 -10.99 -0.04 -7.18
C ASN A 72 -11.17 1.05 -6.11
N HIS A 73 -10.53 0.89 -4.95
CA HIS A 73 -10.45 1.95 -3.94
C HIS A 73 -9.70 3.19 -4.48
N VAL A 74 -10.01 4.35 -3.91
CA VAL A 74 -9.34 5.61 -4.26
C VAL A 74 -7.84 5.50 -3.97
N PRO A 75 -6.95 5.98 -4.86
CA PRO A 75 -5.52 5.99 -4.59
C PRO A 75 -5.21 6.80 -3.33
N THR A 76 -4.53 6.20 -2.37
CA THR A 76 -4.27 6.81 -1.06
C THR A 76 -2.97 6.26 -0.48
N ILE A 77 -2.27 7.09 0.28
CA ILE A 77 -1.09 6.71 1.06
C ILE A 77 -1.46 6.97 2.51
N GLU A 78 -1.48 5.92 3.32
CA GLU A 78 -1.79 6.00 4.74
C GLU A 78 -0.61 5.47 5.56
N ALA A 79 -0.33 6.13 6.69
CA ALA A 79 0.57 5.60 7.71
C ALA A 79 -0.18 4.57 8.56
N LEU A 80 0.48 3.46 8.87
CA LEU A 80 -0.09 2.38 9.68
C LEU A 80 0.28 2.56 11.14
N LYS A 81 -0.73 2.45 12.01
CA LYS A 81 -0.54 2.29 13.46
C LYS A 81 -0.24 0.82 13.78
N PRO A 82 0.42 0.52 14.91
CA PRO A 82 0.55 -0.86 15.39
C PRO A 82 -0.83 -1.49 15.55
N GLY A 83 -1.07 -2.64 14.91
CA GLY A 83 -2.41 -3.22 14.88
C GLY A 83 -2.54 -4.46 14.00
N VAL A 84 -3.79 -4.93 13.87
CA VAL A 84 -4.09 -6.11 13.06
C VAL A 84 -4.33 -5.68 11.62
N LEU A 85 -3.66 -6.38 10.71
CA LEU A 85 -3.93 -6.40 9.29
C LEU A 85 -4.62 -7.72 8.96
N GLU A 86 -5.81 -7.64 8.40
CA GLU A 86 -6.57 -8.79 7.96
C GLU A 86 -6.68 -8.79 6.44
N VAL A 87 -6.25 -9.90 5.83
CA VAL A 87 -6.40 -10.13 4.40
C VAL A 87 -7.53 -11.12 4.21
N VAL A 88 -8.57 -10.70 3.51
CA VAL A 88 -9.71 -11.53 3.14
C VAL A 88 -9.50 -12.03 1.72
N GLU A 89 -9.17 -13.31 1.61
CA GLU A 89 -9.13 -14.04 0.35
C GLU A 89 -10.55 -14.55 0.01
N SER A 90 -10.73 -15.30 -1.08
CA SER A 90 -12.06 -15.71 -1.55
C SER A 90 -12.86 -16.62 -0.58
N ALA A 91 -12.20 -17.26 0.38
CA ALA A 91 -12.84 -18.16 1.35
C ALA A 91 -12.22 -18.14 2.76
N GLU A 92 -11.02 -17.58 2.90
CA GLU A 92 -10.26 -17.57 4.16
C GLU A 92 -9.81 -16.15 4.50
N SER A 93 -9.91 -15.80 5.78
CA SER A 93 -9.36 -14.57 6.35
C SER A 93 -8.10 -14.92 7.13
N LYS A 94 -6.99 -14.26 6.80
CA LYS A 94 -5.73 -14.41 7.53
C LYS A 94 -5.39 -13.09 8.21
N LYS A 95 -4.91 -13.18 9.45
CA LYS A 95 -4.62 -12.01 10.30
C LYS A 95 -3.14 -11.97 10.65
N TRP A 96 -2.54 -10.81 10.47
CA TRP A 96 -1.18 -10.49 10.90
C TRP A 96 -1.23 -9.31 11.86
N PHE A 97 -0.43 -9.37 12.91
CA PHE A 97 -0.08 -8.19 13.66
C PHE A 97 1.07 -7.48 12.96
N VAL A 98 0.89 -6.19 12.68
CA VAL A 98 1.86 -5.33 12.01
C VAL A 98 2.37 -4.30 13.02
N SER A 99 3.68 -4.15 13.11
CA SER A 99 4.31 -3.16 14.02
C SER A 99 4.07 -1.72 13.59
N GLY A 100 3.90 -1.48 12.30
CA GLY A 100 3.67 -0.18 11.69
C GLY A 100 4.22 -0.14 10.26
N GLY A 101 4.10 1.01 9.60
CA GLY A 101 4.61 1.22 8.24
C GLY A 101 3.69 2.08 7.38
N PHE A 102 3.58 1.74 6.10
CA PHE A 102 2.78 2.48 5.13
C PHE A 102 1.95 1.55 4.23
N ALA A 103 0.71 1.94 3.98
CA ALA A 103 -0.16 1.32 3.00
C ALA A 103 -0.33 2.27 1.80
N ASN A 104 0.04 1.78 0.63
CA ASN A 104 -0.07 2.50 -0.64
C ASN A 104 -1.12 1.83 -1.52
N VAL A 105 -2.23 2.52 -1.77
CA VAL A 105 -3.23 2.12 -2.75
C VAL A 105 -2.95 2.83 -4.06
N HIS A 106 -2.66 2.07 -5.11
CA HIS A 106 -2.32 2.59 -6.42
C HIS A 106 -3.56 2.70 -7.34
N PRO A 107 -3.54 3.60 -8.35
CA PRO A 107 -4.66 3.76 -9.30
C PRO A 107 -4.95 2.54 -10.19
N ASN A 108 -4.02 1.59 -10.28
CA ASN A 108 -4.12 0.39 -11.12
C ASN A 108 -4.72 -0.82 -10.38
N ASN A 109 -5.52 -0.59 -9.33
CA ASN A 109 -6.11 -1.63 -8.48
C ASN A 109 -5.05 -2.57 -7.87
N THR A 110 -3.89 -2.01 -7.52
CA THR A 110 -2.85 -2.69 -6.74
C THR A 110 -2.67 -1.98 -5.41
N MET A 111 -2.40 -2.74 -4.36
CA MET A 111 -2.11 -2.24 -3.04
C MET A 111 -0.78 -2.81 -2.57
N THR A 112 0.07 -1.94 -2.05
CA THR A 112 1.35 -2.32 -1.47
C THR A 112 1.37 -1.90 -0.01
N VAL A 113 1.49 -2.88 0.88
CA VAL A 113 1.68 -2.66 2.31
C VAL A 113 3.15 -2.92 2.64
N ASN A 114 3.82 -1.87 3.11
CA ASN A 114 5.20 -1.94 3.57
C ASN A 114 5.18 -1.85 5.09
N ALA A 115 5.56 -2.93 5.76
CA ALA A 115 5.66 -2.99 7.20
C ALA A 115 7.10 -3.26 7.63
N VAL A 116 7.47 -2.88 8.86
CA VAL A 116 8.81 -3.21 9.40
C VAL A 116 8.83 -4.67 9.85
N GLU A 117 7.86 -5.05 10.68
CA GLU A 117 7.68 -6.41 11.19
C GLU A 117 6.19 -6.79 11.07
N ALA A 118 5.93 -8.04 10.69
CA ALA A 118 4.58 -8.59 10.70
C ALA A 118 4.62 -10.08 11.06
N TYR A 119 3.80 -10.48 12.04
CA TYR A 119 3.72 -11.86 12.53
C TYR A 119 2.28 -12.32 12.64
N PRO A 120 2.00 -13.62 12.46
CA PRO A 120 0.68 -14.17 12.74
C PRO A 120 0.34 -14.04 14.23
N LEU A 121 -0.95 -13.94 14.55
CA LEU A 121 -1.41 -13.76 15.93
C LEU A 121 -1.02 -14.93 16.85
N ASP A 122 -0.88 -16.14 16.29
CA ASP A 122 -0.53 -17.36 17.03
C ASP A 122 0.93 -17.38 17.53
N ALA A 123 1.80 -16.52 16.98
CA ALA A 123 3.20 -16.44 17.40
C ALA A 123 3.38 -15.72 18.75
N PHE A 124 2.33 -15.07 19.27
CA PHE A 124 2.42 -14.22 20.45
C PHE A 124 1.95 -14.92 21.72
N SER A 125 2.78 -14.86 22.78
CA SER A 125 2.39 -15.33 24.11
C SER A 125 1.66 -14.23 24.89
N PRO A 126 0.42 -14.45 25.37
CA PRO A 126 -0.34 -13.46 26.13
C PRO A 126 0.31 -13.12 27.49
N GLU A 127 1.10 -14.03 28.05
CA GLU A 127 1.81 -13.81 29.31
C GLU A 127 2.99 -12.86 29.14
N ALA A 128 3.78 -13.06 28.08
CA ALA A 128 4.90 -12.18 27.76
C ALA A 128 4.43 -10.74 27.52
N ILE A 129 3.33 -10.57 26.77
CA ILE A 129 2.76 -9.25 26.48
C ILE A 129 2.36 -8.52 27.76
N ARG A 130 1.71 -9.20 28.71
CA ARG A 130 1.33 -8.58 29.98
C ARG A 130 2.55 -8.18 30.81
N SER A 131 3.58 -9.02 30.84
CA SER A 131 4.83 -8.72 31.54
C SER A 131 5.53 -7.49 30.96
N HIS A 132 5.70 -7.46 29.63
CA HIS A 132 6.36 -6.35 28.94
C HIS A 132 5.54 -5.06 28.98
N LEU A 133 4.20 -5.14 28.90
CA LEU A 133 3.33 -3.99 29.08
C LEU A 133 3.50 -3.38 30.47
N ALA A 134 3.51 -4.20 31.53
CA ALA A 134 3.69 -3.73 32.89
C ALA A 134 5.10 -3.15 33.14
N GLU A 135 6.11 -3.60 32.39
CA GLU A 135 7.45 -3.03 32.41
C GLU A 135 7.50 -1.68 31.69
N ALA A 136 7.00 -1.61 30.46
CA ALA A 136 6.93 -0.37 29.68
C ALA A 136 6.14 0.72 30.43
N GLN A 137 5.01 0.37 31.08
CA GLN A 137 4.24 1.31 31.90
C GLN A 137 5.02 1.82 33.13
N ARG A 138 5.87 0.98 33.75
CA ARG A 138 6.74 1.40 34.87
C ARG A 138 7.81 2.38 34.40
N VAL A 139 8.40 2.14 33.22
CA VAL A 139 9.42 3.04 32.65
C VAL A 139 8.78 4.37 32.22
N ALA A 140 7.62 4.32 31.54
CA ALA A 140 6.89 5.50 31.10
C ALA A 140 6.43 6.41 32.26
N SER A 141 6.10 5.83 33.41
CA SER A 141 5.73 6.56 34.64
C SER A 141 6.92 6.89 35.56
N GLY A 142 8.13 6.46 35.19
CA GLY A 142 9.34 6.70 35.95
C GLY A 142 9.93 8.11 35.78
N ASN A 143 11.07 8.35 36.42
CA ASN A 143 11.80 9.61 36.37
C ASN A 143 12.99 9.57 35.38
N GLY A 144 12.86 8.81 34.28
CA GLY A 144 13.87 8.75 33.21
C GLY A 144 14.02 10.06 32.44
N THR A 145 14.90 10.07 31.45
CA THR A 145 15.00 11.20 30.51
C THR A 145 13.74 11.28 29.66
N GLU A 146 13.49 12.43 29.01
CA GLU A 146 12.30 12.60 28.18
C GLU A 146 12.31 11.64 26.97
N GLU A 147 13.49 11.29 26.47
CA GLU A 147 13.68 10.29 25.41
C GLU A 147 13.26 8.89 25.87
N GLU A 148 13.72 8.44 27.04
CA GLU A 148 13.36 7.13 27.60
C GLU A 148 11.84 7.02 27.86
N LYS A 149 11.21 8.11 28.29
CA LYS A 149 9.75 8.16 28.47
C LYS A 149 9.01 8.10 27.13
N ALA A 150 9.52 8.76 26.10
CA ALA A 150 8.91 8.73 24.77
C ALA A 150 9.00 7.33 24.14
N GLU A 151 10.14 6.66 24.27
CA GLU A 151 10.31 5.27 23.82
C GLU A 151 9.37 4.33 24.57
N ALA A 152 9.32 4.43 25.90
CA ALA A 152 8.42 3.63 26.72
C ALA A 152 6.94 3.89 26.39
N ALA A 153 6.56 5.12 26.05
CA ALA A 153 5.19 5.44 25.63
C ALA A 153 4.82 4.76 24.31
N ILE A 154 5.75 4.69 23.35
CA ILE A 154 5.56 3.97 22.08
C ILE A 154 5.44 2.47 22.35
N GLU A 155 6.28 1.91 23.23
CA GLU A 155 6.19 0.50 23.63
C GLU A 155 4.83 0.17 24.26
N VAL A 156 4.34 1.02 25.17
CA VAL A 156 3.01 0.86 25.77
C VAL A 156 1.93 0.83 24.69
N GLN A 157 1.98 1.77 23.73
CA GLN A 157 1.02 1.81 22.62
C GLN A 157 1.01 0.51 21.80
N VAL A 158 2.20 -0.02 21.49
CA VAL A 158 2.34 -1.28 20.72
C VAL A 158 1.81 -2.48 21.52
N TYR A 159 2.17 -2.60 22.80
CA TYR A 159 1.73 -3.72 23.64
C TYR A 159 0.24 -3.68 23.95
N GLU A 160 -0.34 -2.49 24.10
CA GLU A 160 -1.79 -2.32 24.25
C GLU A 160 -2.53 -2.76 22.99
N ALA A 161 -2.06 -2.34 21.81
CA ALA A 161 -2.61 -2.79 20.53
C ALA A 161 -2.51 -4.30 20.35
N LEU A 162 -1.38 -4.90 20.71
CA LEU A 162 -1.15 -6.34 20.67
C LEU A 162 -2.05 -7.10 21.65
N GLN A 163 -2.25 -6.56 22.85
CA GLN A 163 -3.18 -7.14 23.83
C GLN A 163 -4.63 -7.08 23.34
N ALA A 164 -5.03 -5.99 22.67
CA ALA A 164 -6.35 -5.86 22.06
C ALA A 164 -6.54 -6.89 20.92
N ALA A 165 -5.51 -7.09 20.09
CA ALA A 165 -5.51 -8.03 18.97
C ALA A 165 -5.73 -9.49 19.39
N ILE A 166 -5.13 -9.94 20.49
CA ILE A 166 -5.25 -11.34 20.96
C ILE A 166 -6.61 -11.63 21.61
N LYS A 167 -7.27 -10.60 22.16
CA LYS A 167 -8.58 -10.75 22.80
C LYS A 167 -9.74 -10.79 21.79
N ALA A 168 -9.50 -10.40 20.54
CA ALA A 168 -10.51 -10.20 19.49
C ALA A 168 -10.63 -11.41 18.55
#